data_AF-A0A955SHP0-F1
#
_entry.id   AF-A0A955SHP0-F1
#
_cell.length_a   1.000
_cell.length_b   1.000
_cell.length_c   1.000
_cell.angle_alpha   90.00
_cell.angle_beta   90.00
_cell.angle_gamma   90.00
#
_symmetry.space_group_name_H-M   'P 1'
#
loop_
_entity.id
_entity.type
_entity.pdbx_description
1 polymer ?
#
loop_
_entity_poly.entity_id
_entity_poly.type
_entity_poly.pdbx_seq_one_letter_code
_entity_poly.pdbx_strand_id
1 'polypeptide(L)'
;MTRTDVGYAVQANSDGLLLPRQFQIEGELKDLKIITPQALADHPVDALLQTPLATPDGHIVDLASLANVERIREPDRIKHVNRQRAVTLQFTPPRGMPLQDAIDQVNAQVTELRDEGKISPDVEVGLSGSAGALDEIKMALLGDGTFIGTVTSSLFLALLAVYLLMAVLFQSWSYPLV
;
A
#
# COMPACT_ATOMS: atom_id res chain seq x y z
N MET A 1 20.11 -22.30 -27.97
CA MET A 1 19.50 -22.04 -26.65
C MET A 1 18.72 -20.74 -26.72
N THR A 2 17.52 -20.68 -26.13
CA THR A 2 16.64 -19.51 -26.13
C THR A 2 16.63 -18.83 -24.75
N ARG A 3 16.11 -17.60 -24.67
CA ARG A 3 15.94 -16.89 -23.39
C ARG A 3 15.04 -17.65 -22.42
N THR A 4 14.07 -18.39 -22.94
CA THR A 4 13.17 -19.23 -22.15
C THR A 4 13.91 -20.41 -21.53
N ASP A 5 14.84 -21.03 -22.26
CA ASP A 5 15.65 -22.14 -21.73
C ASP A 5 16.52 -21.69 -20.55
N VAL A 6 17.12 -20.50 -20.67
CA VAL A 6 17.87 -19.86 -19.57
C VAL A 6 16.94 -19.55 -18.39
N GLY A 7 15.73 -19.06 -18.66
CA GLY A 7 14.72 -18.80 -17.62
C GLY A 7 14.34 -20.06 -16.83
N TYR A 8 14.07 -21.18 -17.51
CA TYR A 8 13.78 -22.45 -16.85
C TYR A 8 14.97 -23.00 -16.07
N ALA A 9 16.19 -22.86 -16.61
CA ALA A 9 17.41 -23.22 -15.91
C ALA A 9 17.55 -22.45 -14.58
N VAL A 10 17.37 -21.12 -14.61
CA VAL A 10 17.42 -20.27 -13.41
C VAL A 10 16.32 -20.66 -12.42
N GLN A 11 15.09 -20.87 -12.90
CA GLN A 11 13.96 -21.22 -12.06
C GLN A 11 14.18 -22.57 -11.35
N ALA A 12 14.64 -23.60 -12.07
CA ALA A 12 14.91 -24.92 -11.49
C ALA A 12 16.06 -24.90 -10.46
N ASN A 13 17.00 -23.95 -10.60
CA ASN A 13 18.15 -23.76 -9.71
C ASN A 13 17.91 -22.74 -8.59
N SER A 14 16.69 -22.19 -8.50
CA SER A 14 16.27 -21.27 -7.45
C SER A 14 15.02 -21.82 -6.76
N ASP A 15 13.88 -21.15 -6.89
CA ASP A 15 12.62 -21.54 -6.27
C ASP A 15 12.00 -22.81 -6.83
N GLY A 16 12.54 -23.42 -7.88
CA GLY A 16 12.08 -24.65 -8.50
C GLY A 16 11.03 -24.47 -9.59
N LEU A 17 11.00 -25.40 -10.54
CA LEU A 17 10.01 -25.45 -11.61
C LEU A 17 8.78 -26.23 -11.15
N LEU A 18 7.62 -25.58 -11.14
CA LEU A 18 6.36 -26.21 -10.75
C LEU A 18 5.64 -26.79 -11.98
N LEU A 19 5.24 -28.06 -11.87
CA LEU A 19 4.43 -28.77 -12.84
C LEU A 19 3.08 -29.07 -12.18
N PRO A 20 2.10 -28.14 -12.30
CA PRO A 20 0.86 -28.23 -11.55
C PRO A 20 -0.03 -29.36 -12.11
N ARG A 21 -0.60 -30.15 -11.20
CA ARG A 21 -1.64 -31.14 -11.48
C ARG A 21 -1.32 -32.12 -12.61
N GLN A 22 -0.04 -32.41 -12.84
CA GLN A 22 0.39 -33.34 -13.90
C GLN A 22 0.37 -34.80 -13.45
N PHE A 23 0.31 -35.07 -12.15
CA PHE A 23 0.38 -36.43 -11.62
C PHE A 23 -0.82 -36.72 -10.73
N GLN A 24 -1.34 -37.94 -10.79
CA GLN A 24 -2.46 -38.39 -9.96
C GLN A 24 -2.02 -39.56 -9.08
N ILE A 25 -2.17 -39.41 -7.78
CA ILE A 25 -1.92 -40.46 -6.79
C ILE A 25 -3.18 -40.57 -5.94
N GLU A 26 -3.70 -41.79 -5.77
CA GLU A 26 -4.86 -42.06 -4.90
C GLU A 26 -6.11 -41.20 -5.21
N GLY A 27 -6.31 -40.87 -6.49
CA GLY A 27 -7.44 -40.05 -6.93
C GLY A 27 -7.22 -38.54 -6.80
N GLU A 28 -6.14 -38.09 -6.18
CA GLU A 28 -5.81 -36.68 -6.01
C GLU A 28 -4.74 -36.22 -7.00
N LEU A 29 -4.93 -35.03 -7.58
CA LEU A 29 -3.92 -34.39 -8.43
C LEU A 29 -2.85 -33.75 -7.55
N LYS A 30 -1.60 -34.11 -7.81
CA LYS A 30 -0.43 -33.62 -7.09
C LYS A 30 0.41 -32.72 -8.01
N ASP A 31 0.97 -31.69 -7.42
CA ASP A 31 1.95 -30.81 -8.07
C ASP A 31 3.34 -31.39 -7.91
N LEU A 32 4.12 -31.40 -8.99
CA LEU A 32 5.52 -31.81 -8.97
C LEU A 32 6.40 -30.57 -9.04
N LYS A 33 7.44 -30.54 -8.20
CA LYS A 33 8.42 -29.46 -8.18
C LYS A 33 9.80 -30.03 -8.51
N ILE A 34 10.37 -29.58 -9.63
CA ILE A 34 11.74 -29.93 -10.02
C ILE A 34 12.66 -28.85 -9.45
N ILE A 35 13.58 -29.27 -8.58
CA ILE A 35 14.57 -28.39 -7.97
C ILE A 35 15.92 -29.09 -7.99
N THR A 36 16.97 -28.35 -8.30
CA THR A 36 18.33 -28.89 -8.26
C THR A 36 18.86 -28.89 -6.81
N PRO A 37 19.70 -29.86 -6.41
CA PRO A 37 20.32 -29.88 -5.08
C PRO A 37 21.07 -28.59 -4.73
N GLN A 38 21.66 -27.92 -5.73
CA GLN A 38 22.40 -26.66 -5.58
C GLN A 38 21.51 -25.50 -5.07
N ALA A 39 20.22 -25.53 -5.40
CA ALA A 39 19.25 -24.55 -4.92
C ALA A 39 18.96 -24.68 -3.41
N LEU A 40 19.28 -25.84 -2.83
CA LEU A 40 19.11 -26.14 -1.40
C LEU A 40 20.41 -25.96 -0.60
N ALA A 41 21.49 -25.49 -1.24
CA ALA A 41 22.77 -25.25 -0.59
C ALA A 41 22.73 -23.97 0.27
N ASP A 42 23.73 -23.81 1.16
CA ASP A 42 23.86 -22.64 2.06
C ASP A 42 24.02 -21.31 1.29
N HIS A 43 24.54 -21.37 0.06
CA HIS A 43 24.80 -20.21 -0.80
C HIS A 43 24.17 -20.40 -2.19
N PRO A 44 22.83 -20.34 -2.31
CA PRO A 44 22.13 -20.73 -3.53
C PRO A 44 22.42 -19.78 -4.71
N VAL A 45 22.61 -18.48 -4.45
CA VAL A 45 22.93 -17.48 -5.49
C VAL A 45 24.32 -17.71 -6.09
N ASP A 46 25.30 -18.08 -5.27
CA ASP A 46 26.67 -18.31 -5.73
C ASP A 46 26.77 -19.67 -6.43
N ALA A 47 26.04 -20.68 -5.93
CA ALA A 47 25.91 -21.99 -6.55
C ALA A 47 25.23 -21.92 -7.93
N LEU A 48 24.20 -21.07 -8.07
CA LEU A 48 23.48 -20.84 -9.32
C LEU A 48 24.41 -20.40 -10.47
N LEU A 49 25.45 -19.62 -10.18
CA LEU A 49 26.40 -19.15 -11.19
C LEU A 49 27.27 -20.26 -11.77
N GLN A 50 27.56 -21.28 -10.95
CA GLN A 50 28.38 -22.43 -11.30
C GLN A 50 27.52 -23.62 -11.74
N THR A 51 26.21 -23.43 -11.93
CA THR A 51 25.33 -24.49 -12.39
C THR A 51 25.67 -24.84 -13.85
N PRO A 52 25.98 -26.12 -14.14
CA PRO A 52 26.18 -26.59 -15.49
C PRO A 52 24.84 -26.70 -16.24
N LEU A 53 24.78 -26.09 -17.42
CA LEU A 53 23.61 -26.09 -18.30
C LEU A 53 23.91 -26.83 -19.60
N ALA A 54 23.05 -27.80 -19.93
CA ALA A 54 23.11 -28.50 -21.20
C ALA A 54 22.53 -27.61 -22.31
N THR A 55 23.35 -27.35 -23.33
CA THR A 55 22.94 -26.62 -24.54
C THR A 55 22.29 -27.59 -25.54
N PRO A 56 21.44 -27.10 -26.47
CA PRO A 56 20.84 -27.94 -27.50
C PRO A 56 21.85 -28.66 -28.39
N ASP A 57 23.05 -28.11 -28.53
CA ASP A 57 24.15 -28.68 -29.32
C ASP A 57 24.97 -29.72 -28.55
N GLY A 58 24.55 -30.07 -27.32
CA GLY A 58 25.16 -31.12 -26.49
C GLY A 58 26.36 -30.65 -25.65
N HIS A 59 26.74 -29.37 -25.74
CA HIS A 59 27.77 -28.79 -24.87
C HIS A 59 27.22 -28.46 -23.49
N ILE A 60 28.07 -28.51 -22.48
CA ILE A 60 27.76 -28.06 -21.12
C ILE A 60 28.46 -26.72 -20.90
N VAL A 61 27.70 -25.72 -20.48
CA VAL A 61 28.21 -24.37 -20.17
C VAL A 61 27.66 -23.90 -18.84
N ASP A 62 28.44 -23.13 -18.10
CA ASP A 62 27.98 -22.56 -16.82
C ASP A 62 27.03 -21.39 -17.06
N LEU A 63 26.07 -21.18 -16.16
CA LEU A 63 25.13 -20.06 -16.25
C LEU A 63 25.85 -18.70 -16.34
N ALA A 64 26.97 -18.54 -15.62
CA ALA A 64 27.79 -17.32 -15.66
C ALA A 64 28.35 -17.00 -17.07
N SER A 65 28.43 -17.98 -17.97
CA SER A 65 28.85 -17.75 -19.36
C SER A 65 27.73 -17.20 -20.26
N LEU A 66 26.48 -17.29 -19.79
CA LEU A 66 25.28 -16.94 -20.55
C LEU A 66 24.54 -15.71 -19.99
N ALA A 67 24.72 -15.40 -18.70
CA ALA A 67 24.04 -14.30 -18.02
C ALA A 67 24.93 -13.65 -16.96
N ASN A 68 24.73 -12.35 -16.74
CA ASN A 68 25.32 -11.62 -15.62
C ASN A 68 24.32 -11.56 -14.46
N VAL A 69 24.81 -11.75 -13.23
CA VAL A 69 23.99 -11.70 -12.01
C VAL A 69 24.56 -10.63 -11.10
N GLU A 70 23.72 -9.67 -10.75
CA GLU A 70 24.08 -8.56 -9.88
C GLU A 70 23.18 -8.58 -8.64
N ARG A 71 23.78 -8.42 -7.46
CA ARG A 71 23.03 -8.28 -6.22
C ARG A 71 22.63 -6.81 -6.05
N ILE A 72 21.35 -6.52 -6.29
CA ILE A 72 20.76 -5.20 -6.09
C ILE A 72 19.87 -5.19 -4.83
N ARG A 73 19.70 -4.01 -4.23
CA ARG A 73 18.76 -3.80 -3.13
C ARG A 73 17.51 -3.14 -3.68
N GLU A 74 16.41 -3.88 -3.71
CA GLU A 74 15.11 -3.38 -4.14
C GLU A 74 14.05 -3.51 -3.03
N PRO A 75 12.91 -2.80 -3.15
CA PRO A 75 11.80 -2.99 -2.23
C PRO A 75 11.19 -4.40 -2.36
N ASP A 76 11.04 -5.10 -1.24
CA ASP A 76 10.42 -6.43 -1.20
C ASP A 76 8.95 -6.42 -1.68
N ARG A 77 8.29 -5.27 -1.62
CA ARG A 77 6.89 -5.10 -2.04
C ARG A 77 6.62 -3.70 -2.55
N ILE A 78 5.92 -3.63 -3.69
CA ILE A 78 5.37 -2.38 -4.21
C ILE A 78 3.90 -2.28 -3.78
N LYS A 79 3.60 -1.38 -2.84
CA LYS A 79 2.24 -1.07 -2.43
C LYS A 79 1.63 -0.01 -3.34
N HIS A 80 0.32 -0.12 -3.55
CA HIS A 80 -0.44 0.85 -4.31
C HIS A 80 -1.64 1.34 -3.51
N VAL A 81 -1.94 2.63 -3.62
CA VAL A 81 -3.18 3.27 -3.16
C VAL A 81 -3.73 4.05 -4.34
N ASN A 82 -5.00 3.88 -4.66
CA ASN A 82 -5.63 4.51 -5.83
C ASN A 82 -4.84 4.31 -7.15
N ARG A 83 -4.28 3.11 -7.35
CA ARG A 83 -3.44 2.73 -8.51
C ARG A 83 -2.10 3.47 -8.62
N GLN A 84 -1.74 4.29 -7.65
CA GLN A 84 -0.43 4.96 -7.57
C GLN A 84 0.47 4.22 -6.58
N ARG A 85 1.78 4.22 -6.83
CA ARG A 85 2.77 3.65 -5.90
C ARG A 85 2.75 4.45 -4.61
N ALA A 86 2.61 3.76 -3.48
CA ALA A 86 2.41 4.42 -2.20
C ALA A 86 3.32 3.83 -1.12
N VAL A 87 3.79 4.71 -0.24
CA VAL A 87 4.48 4.35 1.00
C VAL A 87 3.56 4.70 2.16
N THR A 88 3.29 3.73 3.04
CA THR A 88 2.46 3.94 4.21
C THR A 88 3.35 4.19 5.42
N LEU A 89 3.25 5.39 5.99
CA LEU A 89 3.84 5.72 7.28
C LEU A 89 2.80 5.52 8.37
N GLN A 90 3.14 4.73 9.39
CA GLN A 90 2.26 4.47 10.52
C GLN A 90 2.87 5.10 11.78
N PHE A 91 2.07 5.92 12.46
CA PHE A 91 2.44 6.51 13.74
C PHE A 91 1.31 6.30 14.74
N THR A 92 1.64 6.29 16.01
CA THR A 92 0.68 6.21 17.11
C THR A 92 0.94 7.38 18.03
N PRO A 93 -0.01 8.31 18.23
CA PRO A 93 0.16 9.44 19.13
C PRO A 93 0.47 8.99 20.57
N PRO A 94 1.23 9.79 21.34
CA PRO A 94 1.49 9.50 22.75
C PRO A 94 0.20 9.51 23.57
N ARG A 95 0.18 8.75 24.67
CA ARG A 95 -0.98 8.66 25.57
C ARG A 95 -1.32 10.05 26.13
N GLY A 96 -2.60 10.42 26.07
CA GLY A 96 -3.11 11.69 26.58
C GLY A 96 -3.09 12.84 25.57
N MET A 97 -2.49 12.66 24.38
CA MET A 97 -2.58 13.64 23.30
C MET A 97 -3.91 13.47 22.53
N PRO A 98 -4.69 14.55 22.33
CA PRO A 98 -5.83 14.52 21.43
C PRO A 98 -5.40 14.12 20.02
N LEU A 99 -6.20 13.27 19.36
CA LEU A 99 -5.91 12.84 17.99
C LEU A 99 -5.84 14.02 17.02
N GLN A 100 -6.64 15.06 17.25
CA GLN A 100 -6.62 16.25 16.41
C GLN A 100 -5.27 16.96 16.46
N ASP A 101 -4.74 17.19 17.66
CA ASP A 101 -3.46 17.88 17.83
C ASP A 101 -2.32 17.12 17.15
N ALA A 102 -2.39 15.79 17.13
CA ALA A 102 -1.44 14.95 16.41
C ALA A 102 -1.59 15.09 14.89
N ILE A 103 -2.82 15.13 14.37
CA ILE A 103 -3.11 15.36 12.95
C ILE A 103 -2.60 16.74 12.52
N ASP A 104 -2.87 17.77 13.30
CA ASP A 104 -2.47 19.15 13.01
C ASP A 104 -0.94 19.30 12.97
N GLN A 105 -0.23 18.64 13.89
CA GLN A 105 1.24 18.59 13.86
C GLN A 105 1.79 17.88 12.61
N VAL A 106 1.18 16.76 12.21
CA VAL A 106 1.60 16.05 10.99
C VAL A 106 1.34 16.89 9.76
N ASN A 107 0.17 17.53 9.66
CA ASN A 107 -0.16 18.42 8.55
C ASN A 107 0.81 19.60 8.46
N ALA A 108 1.15 20.23 9.59
CA ALA A 108 2.12 21.31 9.65
C ALA A 108 3.50 20.86 9.15
N GLN A 109 4.00 19.69 9.59
CA GLN A 109 5.26 19.14 9.10
C GLN A 109 5.22 18.80 7.61
N VAL A 110 4.10 18.26 7.10
CA VAL A 110 3.95 17.97 5.68
C VAL A 110 4.00 19.24 4.85
N THR A 111 3.37 20.33 5.32
CA THR A 111 3.45 21.65 4.67
C THR A 111 4.87 22.18 4.68
N GLU A 112 5.56 22.14 5.82
CA GLU A 112 6.96 22.57 5.94
C GLU A 112 7.88 21.80 4.99
N LEU A 113 7.76 20.47 4.92
CA LEU A 113 8.56 19.63 4.02
C LEU A 113 8.25 19.87 2.54
N ARG A 114 7.02 20.26 2.20
CA ARG A 114 6.65 20.68 0.84
C ARG A 114 7.29 22.02 0.50
N ASP A 115 7.25 22.98 1.42
CA ASP A 115 7.83 24.32 1.23
C ASP A 115 9.36 24.26 1.11
N GLU A 116 10.01 23.33 1.82
CA GLU A 116 11.44 23.03 1.69
C GLU A 116 11.81 22.26 0.39
N GLY A 117 10.82 21.85 -0.41
CA GLY A 117 11.03 21.08 -1.64
C GLY A 117 11.46 19.62 -1.43
N LYS A 118 11.33 19.09 -0.20
CA LYS A 118 11.64 17.69 0.10
C LYS A 118 10.55 16.73 -0.39
N ILE A 119 9.32 17.22 -0.52
CA ILE A 119 8.19 16.49 -1.11
C ILE A 119 7.92 17.10 -2.48
N SER A 120 8.05 16.29 -3.53
CA SER A 120 7.71 16.72 -4.90
C SER A 120 6.21 17.11 -4.98
N PRO A 121 5.85 18.13 -5.78
CA PRO A 121 4.45 18.48 -6.04
C PRO A 121 3.61 17.32 -6.56
N ASP A 122 4.23 16.37 -7.27
CA ASP A 122 3.57 15.19 -7.84
C ASP A 122 3.21 14.11 -6.80
N VAL A 123 3.70 14.24 -5.57
CA VAL A 123 3.41 13.30 -4.49
C VAL A 123 2.18 13.75 -3.73
N GLU A 124 1.12 12.95 -3.77
CA GLU A 124 -0.07 13.13 -2.94
C GLU A 124 0.18 12.60 -1.52
N VAL A 125 -0.23 13.36 -0.51
CA VAL A 125 -0.15 12.97 0.89
C VAL A 125 -1.57 12.96 1.44
N GLY A 126 -1.98 11.82 2.01
CA GLY A 126 -3.30 11.63 2.58
C GLY A 126 -3.24 10.93 3.93
N LEU A 127 -4.19 11.27 4.79
CA LEU A 127 -4.40 10.61 6.09
C LEU A 127 -5.46 9.52 5.93
N SER A 128 -5.30 8.42 6.67
CA SER A 128 -6.24 7.30 6.64
C SER A 128 -6.42 6.69 8.03
N GLY A 129 -7.33 5.72 8.15
CA GLY A 129 -7.70 5.11 9.42
C GLY A 129 -8.45 6.08 10.33
N SER A 130 -8.09 6.11 11.61
CA SER A 130 -8.77 6.94 12.61
C SER A 130 -8.67 8.44 12.31
N ALA A 131 -7.58 8.89 11.69
CA ALA A 131 -7.42 10.29 11.31
C ALA A 131 -8.41 10.70 10.21
N GLY A 132 -8.53 9.87 9.16
CA GLY A 132 -9.48 10.12 8.07
C GLY A 132 -10.94 10.08 8.55
N ALA A 133 -11.28 9.15 9.45
CA ALA A 133 -12.63 9.07 10.02
C ALA A 133 -13.00 10.31 10.86
N LEU A 134 -12.04 10.88 11.60
CA LEU A 134 -12.27 12.11 12.36
C LEU A 134 -12.52 13.30 11.43
N ASP A 135 -11.76 13.43 10.34
CA ASP A 135 -11.96 14.47 9.34
C ASP A 135 -13.33 14.35 8.65
N GLU A 136 -13.74 13.13 8.29
CA GLU A 136 -15.05 12.88 7.68
C GLU A 136 -16.20 13.28 8.61
N ILE A 137 -16.12 12.92 9.90
CA ILE A 137 -17.11 13.32 10.91
C ILE A 137 -17.16 14.84 11.07
N LYS A 138 -16.00 15.50 11.12
CA LYS A 138 -15.92 16.96 11.23
C LYS A 138 -16.56 17.64 10.03
N MET A 139 -16.26 17.16 8.83
CA MET A 139 -16.82 17.70 7.59
C MET A 139 -18.35 17.53 7.55
N ALA A 140 -18.87 16.37 7.95
CA ALA A 140 -20.31 16.12 8.02
C ALA A 140 -21.04 16.95 9.11
N LEU A 141 -20.38 17.22 10.24
CA LEU A 141 -20.97 17.91 11.38
C LEU A 141 -20.88 19.43 11.27
N LEU A 142 -19.70 19.96 10.93
CA LEU A 142 -19.38 21.39 10.93
C LEU A 142 -19.36 22.00 9.52
N GLY A 143 -19.25 21.16 8.49
CA GLY A 143 -19.00 21.60 7.12
C GLY A 143 -17.54 22.01 6.90
N ASP A 144 -17.25 22.36 5.65
CA ASP A 144 -15.90 22.60 5.13
C ASP A 144 -15.31 23.97 5.56
N GLY A 145 -15.90 24.62 6.58
CA GLY A 145 -15.55 25.98 7.02
C GLY A 145 -16.01 27.12 6.09
N THR A 146 -16.59 26.79 4.94
CA THR A 146 -17.19 27.77 4.01
C THR A 146 -18.63 28.08 4.43
N PHE A 147 -19.11 29.32 4.20
CA PHE A 147 -20.48 29.72 4.55
C PHE A 147 -21.55 28.74 4.01
N ILE A 148 -21.41 28.29 2.76
CA ILE A 148 -22.30 27.28 2.16
C ILE A 148 -22.19 25.94 2.89
N GLY A 149 -20.97 25.45 3.14
CA GLY A 149 -20.71 24.20 3.84
C GLY A 149 -21.28 24.18 5.26
N THR A 150 -21.15 25.30 6.00
CA THR A 150 -21.72 25.45 7.33
C THR A 150 -23.24 25.46 7.29
N VAL A 151 -23.88 26.14 6.33
CA VAL A 151 -25.35 26.14 6.19
C VAL A 151 -25.88 24.75 5.79
N THR A 152 -25.11 23.97 5.04
CA THR A 152 -25.48 22.58 4.69
C THR A 152 -25.11 21.56 5.76
N SER A 153 -24.39 21.97 6.81
CA SER A 153 -23.93 21.06 7.85
C SER A 153 -25.09 20.50 8.69
N SER A 154 -24.92 19.27 9.19
CA SER A 154 -25.93 18.65 10.04
C SER A 154 -26.14 19.40 11.36
N LEU A 155 -25.11 20.04 11.90
CA LEU A 155 -25.23 20.89 13.10
C LEU A 155 -26.09 22.13 12.85
N PHE A 156 -25.86 22.83 11.73
CA PHE A 156 -26.67 23.99 11.38
C PHE A 156 -28.12 23.61 11.16
N LEU A 157 -28.37 22.51 10.43
CA LEU A 157 -29.72 22.00 10.20
C LEU A 157 -30.42 21.65 11.53
N ALA A 158 -29.70 21.00 12.46
CA ALA A 158 -30.23 20.68 13.77
C ALA A 158 -30.58 21.94 14.58
N LEU A 159 -29.69 22.94 14.60
CA LEU A 159 -29.94 24.23 15.25
C LEU A 159 -31.13 24.96 14.62
N LEU A 160 -31.24 24.96 13.30
CA LEU A 160 -32.35 25.54 12.57
C LEU A 160 -33.67 24.85 12.92
N ALA A 161 -33.70 23.52 12.97
CA ALA A 161 -34.88 22.76 13.33
C ALA A 161 -35.34 23.05 14.76
N VAL A 162 -34.40 23.10 15.72
CA VAL A 162 -34.69 23.47 17.12
C VAL A 162 -35.22 24.90 17.21
N TYR A 163 -34.60 25.84 16.49
CA TYR A 163 -35.05 27.23 16.42
C TYR A 163 -36.49 27.33 15.90
N LEU A 164 -36.82 26.65 14.80
CA LEU A 164 -38.17 26.66 14.25
C LEU A 164 -39.19 26.04 15.20
N LEU A 165 -38.83 24.96 15.91
CA LEU A 165 -39.68 24.34 16.91
C LEU A 165 -39.99 25.33 18.05
N MET A 166 -38.98 26.04 18.55
CA MET A 166 -39.14 27.09 19.56
C MET A 166 -39.97 28.27 19.04
N ALA A 167 -39.77 28.69 17.78
CA ALA A 167 -40.55 29.76 17.16
C ALA A 167 -42.04 29.42 17.08
N VAL A 168 -42.37 28.16 16.76
CA VAL A 168 -43.74 27.66 16.75
C VAL A 168 -44.31 27.62 18.18
N LEU A 169 -43.53 27.14 19.16
CA LEU A 169 -43.98 27.03 20.55
C LEU A 169 -44.29 28.41 21.17
N PHE A 170 -43.44 29.41 20.92
CA PHE A 170 -43.61 30.76 21.45
C PHE A 170 -44.45 31.68 20.55
N GLN A 171 -44.93 31.19 19.40
CA GLN A 171 -45.62 31.97 18.37
C GLN A 171 -44.91 33.29 18.02
N SER A 172 -43.58 33.29 18.09
CA SER A 172 -42.77 34.50 17.93
C SER A 172 -41.41 34.13 17.38
N TRP A 173 -40.93 34.92 16.42
CA TRP A 173 -39.61 34.77 15.84
C TRP A 173 -38.49 35.32 16.73
N SER A 174 -38.82 36.18 17.70
CA SER A 174 -37.82 36.87 18.55
C SER A 174 -37.54 36.15 19.86
N TYR A 175 -38.55 35.60 20.54
CA TYR A 175 -38.37 34.92 21.83
C TYR A 175 -37.43 33.70 21.83
N PRO A 176 -37.36 32.87 20.77
CA PRO A 176 -36.41 31.74 20.72
C PRO A 176 -34.92 32.12 20.73
N LEU A 177 -34.61 33.39 20.43
CA LEU A 177 -33.25 33.88 20.17
C LEU A 177 -32.64 34.60 21.39
N VAL A 178 -33.46 34.88 22.42
CA VAL A 178 -33.09 35.63 23.64
C VAL A 178 -32.85 34.68 24.80
#